data_AF-A0A388SNY4-F1
#
_entry.id   AF-A0A388SNY4-F1
#
_cell.length_a   1.000
_cell.length_b   1.000
_cell.length_c   1.000
_cell.angle_alpha   90.00
_cell.angle_beta   90.00
_cell.angle_gamma   90.00
#
_symmetry.space_group_name_H-M   'P 1'
#
loop_
_entity.id
_entity.type
_entity.pdbx_description
1 polymer ?
#
loop_
_entity_poly.entity_id
_entity_poly.type
_entity_poly.pdbx_seq_one_letter_code
_entity_poly.pdbx_strand_id
1 'polypeptide(L)'
;MLALLASPALLAGCGDKTPPGETVVMRACRICHGAERICADIGKLDRAGWEKTVDRMITGGANVGPDERAAVIDWLATRKPGDKPLCP
;
A
#
# COMPACT_ATOMS: atom_id res chain seq x y z
N MET A 1 52.60 -7.30 -16.31
CA MET A 1 51.62 -6.19 -16.40
C MET A 1 50.33 -6.73 -17.00
N LEU A 2 49.20 -6.15 -16.58
CA LEU A 2 47.78 -6.43 -16.95
C LEU A 2 47.03 -7.48 -16.12
N ALA A 3 46.52 -7.02 -14.97
CA ALA A 3 45.29 -7.55 -14.39
C ALA A 3 44.11 -6.83 -15.05
N LEU A 4 43.30 -7.56 -15.84
CA LEU A 4 41.97 -7.09 -16.25
C LEU A 4 40.98 -7.34 -15.12
N LEU A 5 40.74 -6.33 -14.31
CA LEU A 5 39.61 -6.27 -13.38
C LEU A 5 38.38 -5.78 -14.17
N ALA A 6 37.58 -6.71 -14.68
CA ALA A 6 36.26 -6.38 -15.20
C ALA A 6 35.32 -6.14 -14.01
N SER A 7 34.91 -4.89 -13.83
CA SER A 7 34.05 -4.42 -12.74
C SER A 7 32.67 -5.08 -12.78
N PRO A 8 32.11 -5.51 -11.64
CA PRO A 8 30.71 -5.90 -11.58
C PRO A 8 29.84 -4.65 -11.75
N ALA A 9 28.98 -4.66 -12.76
CA ALA A 9 27.93 -3.68 -12.90
C ALA A 9 27.00 -3.75 -11.68
N LEU A 10 27.04 -2.71 -10.84
CA LEU A 10 26.04 -2.48 -9.80
C LEU A 10 24.71 -2.23 -10.50
N LEU A 11 23.84 -3.23 -10.52
CA LEU A 11 22.41 -3.05 -10.70
C LEU A 11 21.89 -2.29 -9.47
N ALA A 12 22.09 -0.97 -9.45
CA ALA A 12 21.34 -0.08 -8.60
C ALA A 12 19.90 -0.12 -9.11
N GLY A 13 19.09 -1.04 -8.59
CA GLY A 13 17.66 -0.97 -8.73
C GLY A 13 17.23 0.39 -8.21
N CYS A 14 16.57 1.18 -9.06
CA CYS A 14 15.79 2.31 -8.58
C CYS A 14 14.76 1.73 -7.62
N GLY A 15 15.03 1.76 -6.32
CA GLY A 15 14.05 1.38 -5.32
C GLY A 15 12.82 2.23 -5.58
N ASP A 16 11.70 1.58 -5.91
CA ASP A 16 10.42 2.25 -6.12
C ASP A 16 10.18 3.16 -4.91
N LYS A 17 10.08 4.48 -5.16
CA LYS A 17 9.90 5.47 -4.09
C LYS A 17 8.48 5.42 -3.50
N THR A 18 7.63 4.50 -3.96
CA THR A 18 6.28 4.29 -3.47
C THR A 18 6.32 3.90 -1.99
N PRO A 19 5.69 4.69 -1.10
CA PRO A 19 5.60 4.33 0.31
C PRO A 19 4.90 2.98 0.52
N PRO A 20 5.24 2.23 1.57
CA PRO A 20 4.53 0.99 1.91
C PRO A 20 3.02 1.25 2.07
N GLY A 21 2.18 0.31 1.60
CA GLY A 21 0.72 0.44 1.66
C GLY A 21 0.19 0.70 3.07
N GLU A 22 0.80 0.08 4.09
CA GLU A 22 0.51 0.36 5.51
C GLU A 22 0.66 1.84 5.85
N THR A 23 1.79 2.44 5.46
CA THR A 23 2.10 3.84 5.74
C THR A 23 1.05 4.76 5.13
N VAL A 24 0.63 4.48 3.91
CA VAL A 24 -0.41 5.25 3.21
C VAL A 24 -1.77 5.07 3.88
N VAL A 25 -2.18 3.84 4.20
CA VAL A 25 -3.46 3.58 4.88
C VAL A 25 -3.54 4.29 6.22
N MET A 26 -2.49 4.20 7.03
CA MET A 26 -2.45 4.81 8.35
C MET A 26 -2.47 6.34 8.28
N ARG A 27 -1.90 6.93 7.23
CA ARG A 27 -1.86 8.38 6.99
C ARG A 27 -3.14 8.94 6.39
N ALA A 28 -3.77 8.23 5.44
CA ALA A 28 -4.80 8.79 4.57
C ALA A 28 -6.21 8.26 4.86
N CYS A 29 -6.37 6.97 5.16
CA CYS A 29 -7.70 6.33 5.18
C CYS A 29 -8.47 6.55 6.48
N ARG A 30 -7.84 7.14 7.49
CA ARG A 30 -8.39 7.36 8.85
C ARG A 30 -8.71 8.83 9.15
N ILE A 31 -8.53 9.71 8.17
CA ILE A 31 -8.69 11.16 8.34
C ILE A 31 -10.17 11.58 8.37
N CYS A 32 -11.01 10.96 7.52
CA CYS A 32 -12.42 11.33 7.40
C CYS A 32 -13.35 10.47 8.28
N HIS A 33 -12.95 9.24 8.60
CA HIS A 33 -13.69 8.32 9.47
C HIS A 33 -12.74 7.31 10.09
N GLY A 34 -13.17 6.63 11.15
CA GLY A 34 -12.37 5.62 11.85
C GLY A 34 -12.06 4.38 11.01
N ALA A 35 -11.12 3.57 11.51
CA ALA A 35 -10.63 2.36 10.84
C ALA A 35 -11.60 1.17 10.93
N GLU A 36 -12.64 1.26 11.76
CA GLU A 36 -13.61 0.19 12.01
C GLU A 36 -14.29 -0.25 10.70
N ARG A 37 -14.51 0.69 9.77
CA ARG A 37 -15.03 0.40 8.43
C ARG A 37 -14.09 -0.46 7.60
N ILE A 38 -12.78 -0.16 7.66
CA ILE A 38 -11.76 -0.94 6.97
C ILE A 38 -11.73 -2.34 7.60
N CYS A 39 -11.67 -2.42 8.92
CA CYS A 39 -11.65 -3.67 9.68
C CYS A 39 -12.88 -4.55 9.44
N ALA A 40 -14.06 -3.95 9.27
CA ALA A 40 -15.28 -4.67 8.94
C ALA A 40 -15.24 -5.36 7.58
N ASP A 41 -14.41 -4.86 6.65
CA ASP A 41 -14.28 -5.37 5.28
C ASP A 41 -13.06 -6.29 5.09
N ILE A 42 -12.08 -6.26 6.02
CA ILE A 42 -10.92 -7.17 6.01
C ILE A 42 -11.39 -8.63 6.02
N GLY A 43 -10.81 -9.44 5.14
CA GLY A 43 -11.15 -10.86 4.97
C GLY A 43 -12.47 -11.12 4.22
N LYS A 44 -13.27 -10.08 3.93
CA LYS A 44 -14.49 -10.18 3.11
C LYS A 44 -14.26 -9.71 1.69
N LEU A 45 -13.47 -8.64 1.52
CA LEU A 45 -13.13 -8.10 0.22
C LEU A 45 -11.85 -8.74 -0.30
N ASP A 46 -11.89 -9.16 -1.56
CA ASP A 46 -10.70 -9.47 -2.34
C ASP A 46 -10.05 -8.18 -2.89
N ARG A 47 -8.98 -8.33 -3.68
CA ARG A 47 -8.27 -7.20 -4.28
C ARG A 47 -9.18 -6.30 -5.12
N ALA A 48 -10.11 -6.87 -5.89
CA ALA A 48 -11.03 -6.11 -6.74
C ALA A 48 -12.09 -5.36 -5.90
N GLY A 49 -12.52 -5.95 -4.78
CA GLY A 49 -13.35 -5.29 -3.78
C GLY A 49 -12.64 -4.08 -3.18
N TRP A 50 -11.37 -4.23 -2.78
CA TRP A 50 -10.56 -3.14 -2.26
C TRP A 50 -10.29 -2.05 -3.29
N GLU A 51 -10.08 -2.41 -4.55
CA GLU A 51 -9.93 -1.46 -5.63
C GLU A 51 -11.12 -0.49 -5.73
N LYS A 52 -12.34 -1.03 -5.77
CA LYS A 52 -13.57 -0.21 -5.79
C LYS A 52 -13.69 0.68 -4.55
N THR A 53 -13.34 0.15 -3.38
CA THR A 53 -13.39 0.91 -2.13
C THR A 53 -12.39 2.06 -2.14
N VAL A 54 -11.14 1.79 -2.50
CA VAL A 54 -10.07 2.79 -2.54
C VAL A 54 -10.39 3.88 -3.56
N ASP A 55 -10.86 3.53 -4.76
CA ASP A 55 -11.27 4.50 -5.78
C ASP A 55 -12.40 5.42 -5.33
N ARG A 56 -13.40 4.84 -4.65
CA ARG A 56 -14.49 5.62 -4.07
C ARG A 56 -13.96 6.60 -3.02
N MET A 57 -12.99 6.19 -2.20
CA MET A 57 -12.40 7.08 -1.18
C MET A 57 -11.52 8.17 -1.80
N ILE A 58 -10.74 7.86 -2.84
CA ILE A 58 -9.97 8.85 -3.61
C ILE A 58 -10.90 9.88 -4.24
N THR A 59 -11.98 9.42 -4.89
CA THR A 59 -13.02 10.29 -5.46
C THR A 59 -13.69 11.16 -4.39
N GLY A 60 -13.82 10.63 -3.16
CA GLY A 60 -14.31 11.36 -1.99
C GLY A 60 -13.29 12.29 -1.32
N GLY A 61 -12.07 12.39 -1.84
CA GLY A 61 -11.04 13.31 -1.35
C GLY A 61 -9.94 12.68 -0.48
N ALA A 62 -9.86 11.35 -0.38
CA ALA A 62 -8.73 10.71 0.31
C ALA A 62 -7.41 11.01 -0.40
N ASN A 63 -6.42 11.49 0.36
CA ASN A 63 -5.10 11.85 -0.17
C ASN A 63 -4.21 10.61 -0.37
N VAL A 64 -4.49 9.86 -1.44
CA VAL A 64 -3.70 8.71 -1.90
C VAL A 64 -3.23 9.01 -3.32
N GLY A 65 -1.91 9.03 -3.51
CA GLY A 65 -1.30 9.29 -4.81
C GLY A 65 -1.58 8.19 -5.84
N PRO A 66 -1.51 8.49 -7.16
CA PRO A 66 -1.72 7.49 -8.21
C PRO A 66 -0.68 6.35 -8.17
N ASP A 67 0.54 6.65 -7.73
CA ASP A 67 1.64 5.70 -7.51
C ASP A 67 1.49 4.89 -6.21
N GLU A 68 0.76 5.42 -5.22
CA GLU A 68 0.51 4.77 -3.92
C GLU A 68 -0.69 3.82 -3.96
N ARG A 69 -1.65 4.07 -4.85
CA ARG A 69 -2.95 3.39 -4.91
C ARG A 69 -2.80 1.87 -4.94
N ALA A 70 -1.93 1.34 -5.79
CA ALA A 70 -1.74 -0.11 -5.92
C ALA A 70 -1.22 -0.71 -4.61
N ALA A 71 -0.24 -0.07 -3.96
CA ALA A 71 0.33 -0.54 -2.69
C ALA A 71 -0.72 -0.56 -1.57
N VAL A 72 -1.62 0.42 -1.52
CA VAL A 72 -2.76 0.43 -0.59
C VAL A 72 -3.68 -0.76 -0.81
N ILE A 73 -4.11 -0.98 -2.06
CA ILE A 73 -5.03 -2.08 -2.42
C ILE A 73 -4.41 -3.43 -2.08
N ASP A 74 -3.15 -3.64 -2.47
CA ASP A 74 -2.44 -4.91 -2.23
C ASP A 74 -2.23 -5.16 -0.73
N TRP A 75 -1.91 -4.12 0.03
CA TRP A 75 -1.73 -4.26 1.47
C TRP A 75 -3.05 -4.60 2.18
N LEU A 76 -4.16 -3.94 1.84
CA LEU A 76 -5.49 -4.21 2.40
C LEU A 76 -5.98 -5.63 2.06
N ALA A 77 -5.81 -6.05 0.81
CA ALA A 77 -6.24 -7.37 0.34
C ALA A 77 -5.49 -8.54 1.00
N THR A 78 -4.34 -8.29 1.62
CA THR A 78 -3.54 -9.33 2.30
C THR A 78 -3.74 -9.37 3.81
N ARG A 79 -4.53 -8.44 4.38
CA ARG A 79 -4.80 -8.41 5.82
C ARG A 79 -5.76 -9.51 6.25
N LYS A 80 -5.64 -9.91 7.52
CA LYS A 80 -6.56 -10.80 8.22
C LYS A 80 -7.35 -10.02 9.27
N PRO A 81 -8.57 -10.46 9.63
CA PRO A 81 -9.34 -9.83 10.69
C PRO A 81 -8.54 -9.74 11.99
N GLY A 82 -8.50 -8.55 12.61
CA GLY A 82 -7.74 -8.29 13.84
C GLY A 82 -6.24 -8.01 13.65
N ASP A 83 -5.77 -7.82 12.41
CA ASP A 83 -4.38 -7.46 12.14
C ASP A 83 -4.05 -6.06 12.69
N LYS A 84 -3.15 -6.02 13.68
CA LYS A 84 -2.56 -4.80 14.22
C LYS A 84 -1.51 -4.22 13.25
N PRO A 85 -1.28 -2.90 13.23
CA PRO A 85 -1.87 -1.88 14.11
C PRO A 85 -3.22 -1.33 13.64
N LEU A 86 -3.72 -1.75 12.47
CA LEU A 86 -4.91 -1.16 11.87
C LEU A 86 -6.20 -1.54 12.61
N CYS A 87 -6.33 -2.82 12.95
CA CYS A 87 -7.52 -3.38 13.58
C CYS A 87 -7.16 -3.83 15.00
N PRO A 88 -7.60 -3.11 16.05
CA PRO A 88 -7.35 -3.48 17.43
C PRO A 88 -8.13 -4.71 17.88
#